data_AF-A0A0A1T221-F1
#
_entry.id   AF-A0A0A1T221-F1
#
_cell.length_a   1.000
_cell.length_b   1.000
_cell.length_c   1.000
_cell.angle_alpha   90.00
_cell.angle_beta   90.00
_cell.angle_gamma   90.00
#
_symmetry.space_group_name_H-M   'P 1'
#
loop_
_entity.id
_entity.type
_entity.pdbx_description
1 polymer ?
#
loop_
_entity_poly.entity_id
_entity_poly.type
_entity_poly.pdbx_seq_one_letter_code
_entity_poly.pdbx_strand_id
1 'polypeptide(L)'
;MQFSLVLAVMASTASAAAMGKSKQMQINYYSDSTCHSFQGNVDVTWATSLYDSKHNNCYNYQYGNSVNIAECDVKAGCLCNFYYQKDCTGGATQQLQGNGNCVGGAQQLKSFACYYR
;
A
#
# COMPACT_ATOMS: atom_id res chain seq x y z
N MET A 1 -30.23 -35.01 54.80
CA MET A 1 -30.49 -33.65 54.30
C MET A 1 -29.74 -33.50 52.99
N GLN A 2 -30.48 -33.39 51.91
CA GLN A 2 -30.02 -33.30 50.52
C GLN A 2 -29.75 -31.82 50.22
N PHE A 3 -28.57 -31.50 49.67
CA PHE A 3 -28.30 -30.16 49.12
C PHE A 3 -27.91 -30.29 47.66
N SER A 4 -28.88 -30.00 46.81
CA SER A 4 -28.68 -29.56 45.43
C SER A 4 -28.26 -28.09 45.43
N LEU A 5 -27.29 -27.69 44.61
CA LEU A 5 -27.53 -26.79 43.47
C LEU A 5 -26.21 -26.45 42.73
N VAL A 6 -26.33 -26.50 41.41
CA VAL A 6 -25.36 -26.16 40.35
C VAL A 6 -25.21 -24.64 40.25
N LEU A 7 -24.00 -24.13 39.95
CA LEU A 7 -23.83 -22.92 39.12
C LEU A 7 -22.48 -22.94 38.39
N ALA A 8 -22.57 -22.84 37.06
CA ALA A 8 -21.49 -22.65 36.08
C ALA A 8 -20.93 -21.21 36.12
N VAL A 9 -20.13 -20.82 35.09
CA VAL A 9 -19.74 -19.43 34.66
C VAL A 9 -18.28 -19.11 35.05
N MET A 10 -17.29 -18.80 34.18
CA MET A 10 -17.16 -18.62 32.72
C MET A 10 -15.75 -19.05 32.27
N ALA A 11 -15.64 -19.73 31.14
CA ALA A 11 -14.41 -19.72 30.35
C ALA A 11 -14.46 -18.50 29.43
N SER A 12 -13.72 -17.44 29.77
CA SER A 12 -13.50 -16.31 28.88
C SER A 12 -12.59 -16.75 27.73
N THR A 13 -13.17 -17.27 26.65
CA THR A 13 -12.47 -17.39 25.38
C THR A 13 -12.21 -15.97 24.87
N ALA A 14 -11.01 -15.45 25.16
CA ALA A 14 -10.50 -14.26 24.50
C ALA A 14 -10.43 -14.56 23.01
N SER A 15 -11.46 -14.16 22.27
CA SER A 15 -11.39 -14.04 20.82
C SER A 15 -10.42 -12.91 20.55
N ALA A 16 -9.13 -13.23 20.48
CA ALA A 16 -8.15 -12.37 19.86
C ALA A 16 -8.60 -12.21 18.41
N ALA A 17 -9.31 -11.12 18.13
CA ALA A 17 -9.58 -10.70 16.78
C ALA A 17 -8.22 -10.65 16.09
N ALA A 18 -8.03 -11.52 15.10
CA ALA A 18 -6.95 -11.39 14.16
C ALA A 18 -7.18 -10.05 13.44
N MET A 19 -6.68 -8.98 14.03
CA MET A 19 -6.46 -7.73 13.32
C MET A 19 -5.47 -8.12 12.22
N GLY A 20 -6.00 -8.38 11.02
CA GLY A 20 -5.17 -8.68 9.86
C GLY A 20 -4.10 -7.61 9.80
N LYS A 21 -2.84 -8.01 9.95
CA LYS A 21 -1.73 -7.08 9.75
C LYS A 21 -1.93 -6.50 8.36
N SER A 22 -2.24 -5.21 8.29
CA SER A 22 -2.31 -4.50 7.04
C SER A 22 -0.95 -4.65 6.37
N LYS A 23 -0.89 -5.41 5.28
CA LYS A 23 0.37 -5.81 4.65
C LYS A 23 1.11 -4.54 4.22
N GLN A 24 2.38 -4.39 4.60
CA GLN A 24 3.13 -3.18 4.29
C GLN A 24 3.15 -2.93 2.78
N MET A 25 2.86 -1.69 2.38
CA MET A 25 2.88 -1.29 0.97
C MET A 25 4.31 -1.41 0.42
N GLN A 26 4.42 -1.88 -0.82
CA GLN A 26 5.70 -2.15 -1.45
C GLN A 26 5.77 -1.52 -2.83
N ILE A 27 6.93 -0.96 -3.18
CA ILE A 27 7.23 -0.58 -4.55
C ILE A 27 8.02 -1.72 -5.17
N ASN A 28 7.47 -2.36 -6.20
CA ASN A 28 8.14 -3.39 -6.95
C ASN A 28 8.68 -2.81 -8.26
N TYR A 29 9.95 -3.07 -8.57
CA TYR A 29 10.63 -2.59 -9.76
C TYR A 29 10.86 -3.72 -10.75
N TYR A 30 10.74 -3.41 -12.04
CA TYR A 30 10.88 -4.40 -13.10
C TYR A 30 11.75 -3.86 -14.23
N SER A 31 12.49 -4.76 -14.89
CA SER A 31 13.35 -4.42 -16.03
C SER A 31 12.58 -4.33 -17.34
N ASP A 32 11.36 -4.85 -17.41
CA ASP A 32 10.49 -4.73 -18.58
C ASP A 32 9.45 -3.63 -18.37
N SER A 33 8.64 -3.37 -19.40
CA SER A 33 7.53 -2.42 -19.34
C SER A 33 6.20 -3.07 -18.90
N THR A 34 6.19 -4.38 -18.64
CA THR A 34 4.97 -5.18 -18.40
C THR A 34 4.84 -5.67 -16.96
N CYS A 35 5.79 -5.32 -16.09
CA CYS A 35 5.85 -5.74 -14.69
C CYS A 35 5.97 -7.26 -14.50
N HIS A 36 6.72 -7.96 -15.37
CA HIS A 36 6.95 -9.41 -15.26
C HIS A 36 8.37 -9.76 -14.82
N SER A 37 9.38 -8.97 -15.20
CA SER A 37 10.79 -9.20 -14.92
C SER A 37 11.24 -8.47 -13.65
N PHE A 38 10.93 -9.02 -12.48
CA PHE A 38 11.18 -8.40 -11.17
C PHE A 38 12.69 -8.17 -10.91
N GLN A 39 13.03 -6.97 -10.45
CA GLN A 39 14.40 -6.59 -10.11
C GLN A 39 14.62 -6.37 -8.60
N GLY A 40 13.55 -6.08 -7.86
CA GLY A 40 13.63 -5.81 -6.43
C GLY A 40 12.46 -4.97 -5.94
N ASN A 41 12.40 -4.79 -4.62
CA ASN A 41 11.37 -3.98 -3.99
C ASN A 41 11.95 -3.04 -2.93
N VAL A 42 11.18 -2.00 -2.63
CA VAL A 42 11.37 -1.13 -1.48
C VAL A 42 10.09 -1.15 -0.67
N ASP A 43 10.20 -1.48 0.62
CA ASP A 43 9.10 -1.37 1.55
C ASP A 43 8.92 0.10 1.93
N VAL A 44 7.70 0.59 1.81
CA VAL A 44 7.37 1.98 2.14
C VAL A 44 6.43 2.04 3.34
N THR A 45 6.47 3.17 4.05
CA THR A 45 5.45 3.45 5.05
C THR A 45 4.14 3.83 4.35
N TRP A 46 3.04 3.47 4.99
CA TRP A 46 1.69 3.52 4.43
C TRP A 46 1.31 4.87 3.82
N ALA A 47 0.44 4.84 2.81
CA ALA A 47 -0.19 6.01 2.23
C ALA A 47 -0.85 6.89 3.31
N THR A 48 -0.72 8.20 3.18
CA THR A 48 -1.37 9.17 4.07
C THR A 48 -2.80 9.43 3.62
N SER A 49 -3.63 9.99 4.51
CA SER A 49 -4.92 10.52 4.09
C SER A 49 -4.71 11.64 3.08
N LEU A 50 -5.55 11.70 2.04
CA LEU A 50 -5.46 12.72 1.00
C LEU A 50 -5.50 14.16 1.55
N TYR A 51 -6.12 14.36 2.72
CA TYR A 51 -6.25 15.68 3.37
C TYR A 51 -5.28 15.89 4.54
N ASP A 52 -4.32 14.99 4.74
CA ASP A 52 -3.27 15.22 5.72
C ASP A 52 -2.28 16.26 5.17
N SER A 53 -2.10 17.35 5.91
CA SER A 53 -1.11 18.39 5.64
C SER A 53 0.35 17.89 5.66
N LYS A 54 0.60 16.68 6.15
CA LYS A 54 1.92 16.05 6.17
C LYS A 54 2.12 15.18 4.93
N HIS A 55 2.80 15.74 3.92
CA HIS A 55 3.22 15.04 2.70
C HIS A 55 4.37 14.04 2.92
N ASN A 56 4.28 13.21 3.97
CA ASN A 56 5.33 12.26 4.34
C ASN A 56 5.35 10.98 3.47
N ASN A 57 4.51 10.91 2.45
CA ASN A 57 4.31 9.75 1.59
C ASN A 57 4.96 9.92 0.21
N CYS A 58 5.83 10.93 0.04
CA CYS A 58 6.57 11.11 -1.20
C CYS A 58 7.81 10.21 -1.22
N TYR A 59 7.95 9.42 -2.29
CA TYR A 59 9.11 8.56 -2.48
C TYR A 59 9.72 8.80 -3.85
N ASN A 60 10.99 9.21 -3.84
CA ASN A 60 11.85 9.17 -5.03
C ASN A 60 12.24 7.73 -5.31
N TYR A 61 12.25 7.35 -6.58
CA TYR A 61 12.79 6.06 -6.96
C TYR A 61 13.83 6.18 -8.05
N GLN A 62 14.67 5.14 -8.16
CA GLN A 62 16.01 5.29 -8.71
C GLN A 62 16.29 4.39 -9.92
N TYR A 63 15.46 3.38 -10.19
CA TYR A 63 15.74 2.36 -11.20
C TYR A 63 14.47 1.68 -11.75
N GLY A 64 14.67 0.81 -12.75
CA GLY A 64 13.61 0.03 -13.41
C GLY A 64 13.07 0.68 -14.67
N ASN A 65 12.38 -0.12 -15.49
CA ASN A 65 11.60 0.32 -16.64
C ASN A 65 10.11 0.46 -16.31
N SER A 66 9.60 -0.34 -15.37
CA SER A 66 8.27 -0.16 -14.77
C SER A 66 8.27 -0.36 -13.27
N VAL A 67 7.24 0.18 -12.64
CA VAL A 67 6.96 0.08 -11.20
C VAL A 67 5.54 -0.41 -10.96
N ASN A 68 5.35 -1.17 -9.89
CA ASN A 68 4.06 -1.61 -9.35
C ASN A 68 4.02 -1.33 -7.85
N ILE A 69 3.07 -0.51 -7.42
CA ILE A 69 2.85 -0.23 -6.00
C ILE A 69 1.87 -1.26 -5.47
N ALA A 70 2.41 -2.33 -4.91
CA ALA A 70 1.64 -3.41 -4.35
C ALA A 70 0.95 -2.98 -3.05
N GLU A 71 -0.23 -3.56 -2.79
CA GLU A 71 -1.07 -3.32 -1.61
C GLU A 71 -1.67 -1.88 -1.55
N CYS A 72 -1.51 -1.07 -2.60
CA CYS A 72 -2.31 0.12 -2.85
C CYS A 72 -3.46 -0.21 -3.81
N ASP A 73 -4.50 -0.84 -3.26
CA ASP A 73 -5.68 -1.23 -4.04
C ASP A 73 -6.57 -0.01 -4.33
N VAL A 74 -6.67 0.32 -5.61
CA VAL A 74 -7.48 1.45 -6.07
C VAL A 74 -8.97 1.24 -5.89
N LYS A 75 -9.44 -0.02 -5.86
CA LYS A 75 -10.82 -0.37 -5.55
C LYS A 75 -11.14 -0.16 -4.07
N ALA A 76 -10.11 -0.24 -3.22
CA ALA A 76 -10.18 0.09 -1.81
C ALA A 76 -9.99 1.60 -1.52
N GLY A 77 -9.99 2.45 -2.57
CA GLY A 77 -9.87 3.90 -2.43
C GLY A 77 -8.44 4.43 -2.39
N CYS A 78 -7.44 3.59 -2.73
CA CYS A 78 -6.08 4.07 -2.91
C CYS A 78 -5.94 4.90 -4.19
N LEU A 79 -5.27 6.04 -4.10
CA LEU A 79 -4.93 6.92 -5.21
C LEU A 79 -3.42 7.04 -5.32
N CYS A 80 -2.89 7.06 -6.53
CA CYS A 80 -1.47 7.24 -6.76
C CYS A 80 -1.20 8.37 -7.73
N ASN A 81 -0.32 9.27 -7.33
CA ASN A 81 0.25 10.26 -8.20
C ASN A 81 1.69 9.85 -8.50
N PHE A 82 2.00 9.70 -9.78
CA PHE A 82 3.37 9.61 -10.26
C PHE A 82 3.79 10.95 -10.83
N TYR A 83 5.01 11.38 -10.51
CA TYR A 83 5.53 12.69 -10.89
C TYR A 83 6.69 12.52 -11.87
N TYR A 84 6.78 13.44 -12.84
CA TYR A 84 7.90 13.48 -13.79
C TYR A 84 9.18 14.08 -13.19
N GLN A 85 9.09 14.65 -11.98
CA GLN A 85 10.20 15.23 -11.24
C GLN A 85 10.35 14.54 -9.88
N LYS A 86 11.52 14.73 -9.26
CA LYS A 86 11.76 14.22 -7.91
C LYS A 86 10.95 15.02 -6.88
N ASP A 87 10.86 14.48 -5.67
CA ASP A 87 10.28 15.11 -4.49
C ASP A 87 8.79 15.44 -4.66
N CYS A 88 8.10 14.70 -5.53
CA CYS A 88 6.67 14.82 -5.80
C CYS A 88 6.28 16.23 -6.28
N THR A 89 7.13 16.79 -7.13
CA THR A 89 6.96 18.12 -7.72
C THR A 89 6.60 18.05 -9.20
N GLY A 90 6.15 19.18 -9.75
CA GLY A 90 5.84 19.31 -11.17
C GLY A 90 4.56 18.58 -11.59
N GLY A 91 4.48 18.27 -12.90
CA GLY A 91 3.34 17.55 -13.47
C GLY A 91 3.22 16.13 -12.91
N ALA A 92 2.00 15.75 -12.57
CA ALA A 92 1.67 14.41 -12.09
C ALA A 92 0.69 13.71 -13.04
N THR A 93 0.77 12.39 -13.07
CA THR A 93 -0.20 11.52 -13.73
C THR A 93 -0.69 10.47 -12.75
N GLN A 94 -1.95 10.07 -12.92
CA GLN A 94 -2.51 8.90 -12.25
C GLN A 94 -2.41 7.73 -13.22
N GLN A 95 -1.78 6.62 -12.83
CA GLN A 95 -1.64 5.48 -13.74
C GLN A 95 -1.95 4.13 -13.05
N LEU A 96 -2.69 3.30 -13.80
CA LEU A 96 -3.16 1.96 -13.45
C LEU A 96 -3.24 1.14 -14.75
N GLN A 97 -2.58 -0.01 -14.79
CA GLN A 97 -2.74 -1.12 -15.74
C GLN A 97 -2.21 -2.42 -15.10
N GLY A 98 -3.03 -3.05 -14.26
CA GLY A 98 -2.76 -4.38 -13.70
C GLY A 98 -3.42 -4.61 -12.34
N ASN A 99 -4.32 -5.60 -12.25
CA ASN A 99 -4.88 -6.22 -11.04
C ASN A 99 -5.42 -5.32 -9.90
N GLY A 100 -5.57 -4.02 -10.09
CA GLY A 100 -6.04 -3.08 -9.05
C GLY A 100 -4.93 -2.29 -8.35
N ASN A 101 -3.69 -2.40 -8.81
CA ASN A 101 -2.56 -1.66 -8.26
C ASN A 101 -2.12 -0.51 -9.17
N CYS A 102 -1.51 0.51 -8.59
CA CYS A 102 -0.89 1.58 -9.35
C CYS A 102 0.40 1.11 -10.02
N VAL A 103 0.45 1.24 -11.35
CA VAL A 103 1.65 0.91 -12.13
C VAL A 103 2.06 2.09 -13.00
N GLY A 104 3.36 2.23 -13.21
CA GLY A 104 3.90 3.33 -13.98
C GLY A 104 5.15 2.95 -14.77
N GLY A 105 5.42 3.69 -15.85
CA GLY A 105 6.66 3.61 -16.60
C GLY A 105 7.79 4.37 -15.88
N ALA A 106 8.71 3.64 -15.27
CA ALA A 106 9.77 4.20 -14.43
C ALA A 106 10.85 5.00 -15.20
N GLN A 107 10.91 4.86 -16.52
CA GLN A 107 11.85 5.63 -17.36
C GLN A 107 11.62 7.15 -17.29
N GLN A 108 10.35 7.58 -17.31
CA GLN A 108 9.97 8.99 -17.35
C GLN A 108 9.61 9.55 -15.97
N LEU A 109 8.95 8.73 -15.17
CA LEU A 109 8.47 9.09 -13.85
C LEU A 109 9.65 9.01 -12.84
N LYS A 110 9.70 9.91 -11.84
CA LYS A 110 10.86 10.09 -10.93
C LYS A 110 10.51 9.99 -9.44
N SER A 111 9.26 10.22 -9.08
CA SER A 111 8.76 10.00 -7.72
C SER A 111 7.28 9.64 -7.75
N PHE A 112 6.76 9.16 -6.63
CA PHE A 112 5.33 8.91 -6.47
C PHE A 112 4.87 9.25 -5.05
N ALA A 113 3.55 9.42 -4.91
CA ALA A 113 2.87 9.49 -3.64
C ALA A 113 1.53 8.74 -3.73
N CYS A 114 1.22 7.96 -2.69
CA CYS A 114 -0.01 7.20 -2.57
C CYS A 114 -0.87 7.72 -1.44
N TYR A 115 -2.18 7.81 -1.65
CA TYR A 115 -3.14 8.36 -0.69
C TYR A 115 -4.33 7.43 -0.54
N TYR A 116 -4.94 7.38 0.64
CA TYR A 116 -6.28 6.82 0.81
C TYR A 116 -7.32 7.93 0.94
N ARG A 117 -8.47 7.73 0.30
CA ARG A 117 -9.66 8.56 0.50
C ARG A 117 -10.40 8.20 1.78
#